data_AF-A0A4Q3BSV9-F1
#
_entry.id   AF-A0A4Q3BSV9-F1
#
_cell.length_a   1.000
_cell.length_b   1.000
_cell.length_c   1.000
_cell.angle_alpha   90.00
_cell.angle_beta   90.00
_cell.angle_gamma   90.00
#
_symmetry.space_group_name_H-M   'P 1'
#
loop_
_entity.id
_entity.type
_entity.pdbx_description
1 polymer ?
#
loop_
_entity_poly.entity_id
_entity_poly.type
_entity_poly.pdbx_seq_one_letter_code
_entity_poly.pdbx_strand_id
1 'polypeptide(L)'
;MLMLALALAATSSDPDYRQNATWLCRPGRQDACAQDLTTTVIAADGTRTIEKFVAAKDAKFDCFYVYPTVSNDTTPNSDLMPGPEELRVIQFQAARFGAKCRVFAPMYRQVTLTALRTLMAGGTPAVDREMAYRDVEAAWNDYLANDNKGRGVVLIGHSQGSGVLTQLIGRAIEGKPVQKQLISAMLIGSNVPVLEGKDIGVFKTVPMCR
;
A
#
# COMPACT_ATOMS: atom_id res chain seq x y z
N MET A 1 -24.13 16.38 -43.00
CA MET A 1 -24.04 15.10 -42.26
C MET A 1 -22.95 15.30 -41.19
N LEU A 2 -23.36 15.63 -39.97
CA LEU A 2 -22.45 15.93 -38.85
C LEU A 2 -22.37 14.65 -38.00
N MET A 3 -21.24 13.96 -37.99
CA MET A 3 -21.02 12.81 -37.11
C MET A 3 -20.57 13.32 -35.75
N LEU A 4 -21.46 13.28 -34.75
CA LEU A 4 -21.07 13.34 -33.34
C LEU A 4 -20.35 12.03 -32.99
N ALA A 5 -19.05 12.10 -32.73
CA ALA A 5 -18.34 11.01 -32.08
C ALA A 5 -18.62 11.10 -30.57
N LEU A 6 -19.47 10.22 -30.05
CA LEU A 6 -19.54 9.97 -28.61
C LEU A 6 -18.26 9.24 -28.19
N ALA A 7 -17.37 9.93 -27.50
CA ALA A 7 -16.32 9.28 -26.73
C ALA A 7 -16.98 8.53 -25.56
N LEU A 8 -17.07 7.21 -25.64
CA LEU A 8 -17.35 6.40 -24.46
C LEU A 8 -16.14 6.52 -23.54
N ALA A 9 -16.26 7.31 -22.48
CA ALA A 9 -15.40 7.14 -21.32
C ALA A 9 -15.61 5.71 -20.82
N ALA A 10 -14.62 4.84 -20.99
CA ALA A 10 -14.64 3.53 -20.38
C ALA A 10 -14.65 3.74 -18.86
N THR A 11 -15.82 3.59 -18.23
CA THR A 11 -15.90 3.47 -16.78
C THR A 11 -15.18 2.19 -16.42
N SER A 12 -13.90 2.29 -16.07
CA SER A 12 -13.18 1.21 -15.42
C SER A 12 -14.03 0.80 -14.22
N SER A 13 -14.61 -0.40 -14.26
CA SER A 13 -15.32 -0.96 -13.12
C SER A 13 -14.43 -0.91 -11.89
N ASP A 14 -15.02 -0.65 -10.73
CA ASP A 14 -14.27 -0.70 -9.47
C ASP A 14 -13.57 -2.05 -9.31
N PRO A 15 -12.34 -2.09 -8.76
CA PRO A 15 -11.60 -3.33 -8.56
C PRO A 15 -12.37 -4.30 -7.65
N ASP A 16 -12.38 -5.58 -8.04
CA ASP A 16 -12.94 -6.65 -7.22
C ASP A 16 -11.85 -7.32 -6.37
N TYR A 17 -11.70 -6.89 -5.12
CA TYR A 17 -10.69 -7.42 -4.19
C TYR A 17 -10.95 -8.84 -3.68
N ARG A 18 -12.07 -9.47 -4.06
CA ARG A 18 -12.24 -10.92 -3.84
C ARG A 18 -11.34 -11.72 -4.78
N GLN A 19 -10.99 -11.15 -5.93
CA GLN A 19 -10.16 -11.80 -6.93
C GLN A 19 -8.70 -11.77 -6.52
N ASN A 20 -8.00 -12.87 -6.79
CA ASN A 20 -6.58 -12.93 -6.52
C ASN A 20 -5.75 -11.93 -7.37
N ALA A 21 -6.19 -11.62 -8.59
CA ALA A 21 -5.44 -10.75 -9.49
C ALA A 21 -5.27 -9.30 -8.97
N THR A 22 -6.12 -8.82 -8.07
CA THR A 22 -6.06 -7.46 -7.51
C THR A 22 -5.16 -7.35 -6.27
N TRP A 23 -4.40 -8.39 -5.95
CA TRP A 23 -3.43 -8.40 -4.85
C TRP A 23 -2.04 -8.71 -5.37
N LEU A 24 -1.08 -7.84 -5.03
CA LEU A 24 0.35 -8.08 -5.25
C LEU A 24 0.90 -9.09 -4.24
N CYS A 25 0.35 -9.05 -3.02
CA CYS A 25 0.59 -10.05 -1.98
C CYS A 25 -0.70 -10.46 -1.29
N ARG A 26 -0.94 -11.77 -1.19
CA ARG A 26 -1.94 -12.34 -0.29
C ARG A 26 -1.47 -13.73 0.18
N PRO A 27 -1.51 -14.05 1.49
CA PRO A 27 -1.00 -15.32 2.02
C PRO A 27 -1.56 -16.56 1.31
N GLY A 28 -0.71 -17.58 1.14
CA GLY A 28 -1.08 -18.85 0.50
C GLY A 28 -0.89 -18.89 -1.02
N ARG A 29 -0.24 -17.89 -1.59
CA ARG A 29 -0.02 -17.77 -3.04
C ARG A 29 1.46 -17.73 -3.40
N GLN A 30 1.75 -18.07 -4.66
CA GLN A 30 3.04 -17.85 -5.29
C GLN A 30 3.03 -16.50 -6.01
N ASP A 31 3.23 -15.40 -5.28
CA ASP A 31 3.14 -14.02 -5.77
C ASP A 31 4.43 -13.21 -5.49
N ALA A 32 4.35 -11.88 -5.53
CA ALA A 32 5.52 -11.01 -5.30
C ALA A 32 6.11 -11.13 -3.88
N CYS A 33 5.34 -11.62 -2.91
CA CYS A 33 5.82 -11.89 -1.55
C CYS A 33 6.41 -13.29 -1.35
N ALA A 34 6.24 -14.20 -2.31
CA ALA A 34 6.67 -15.61 -2.21
C ALA A 34 8.00 -15.93 -2.92
N GLN A 35 8.78 -14.90 -3.25
CA GLN A 35 10.09 -15.03 -3.89
C GLN A 35 11.19 -15.39 -2.86
N ASP A 36 12.37 -15.83 -3.32
CA ASP A 36 13.53 -15.95 -2.45
C ASP A 36 14.00 -14.53 -2.03
N LEU A 37 14.09 -14.32 -0.72
CA LEU A 37 14.51 -13.06 -0.10
C LEU A 37 15.79 -13.24 0.72
N THR A 38 16.52 -14.33 0.50
CA THR A 38 17.86 -14.54 1.06
C THR A 38 18.75 -13.36 0.70
N THR A 39 19.38 -12.74 1.70
CA THR A 39 20.20 -11.55 1.51
C THR A 39 21.64 -11.77 1.91
N THR A 40 22.52 -10.87 1.49
CA THR A 40 23.81 -10.65 2.13
C THR A 40 23.68 -9.52 3.12
N VAL A 41 24.04 -9.76 4.38
CA VAL A 41 24.22 -8.73 5.41
C VAL A 41 25.67 -8.27 5.33
N ILE A 42 25.87 -6.95 5.24
CA ILE A 42 27.19 -6.33 5.25
C ILE A 42 27.31 -5.56 6.56
N ALA A 43 28.20 -6.02 7.45
CA ALA A 43 28.49 -5.35 8.70
C ALA A 43 29.34 -4.08 8.49
N ALA A 44 29.44 -3.23 9.51
CA ALA A 44 30.16 -1.95 9.43
C ALA A 44 31.67 -2.12 9.13
N ASP A 45 32.26 -3.26 9.50
CA ASP A 45 33.64 -3.63 9.20
C ASP A 45 33.83 -4.24 7.81
N GLY A 46 32.76 -4.35 7.01
CA GLY A 46 32.75 -4.94 5.68
C GLY A 46 32.56 -6.46 5.65
N THR A 47 32.45 -7.13 6.81
CA THR A 47 32.17 -8.57 6.90
C THR A 47 30.83 -8.88 6.24
N ARG A 48 30.80 -9.95 5.42
CA ARG A 48 29.61 -10.38 4.69
C ARG A 48 29.09 -11.70 5.23
N THR A 49 27.81 -11.77 5.56
CA THR A 49 27.13 -13.00 5.94
C THR A 49 25.88 -13.21 5.11
N ILE A 50 25.54 -14.46 4.82
CA ILE A 50 24.29 -14.79 4.14
C ILE A 50 23.21 -15.00 5.21
N GLU A 51 22.13 -14.23 5.09
CA GLU A 51 20.94 -14.39 5.92
C GLU A 51 19.83 -15.01 5.07
N LYS A 52 19.52 -16.28 5.35
CA LYS A 52 18.43 -17.00 4.68
C LYS A 52 17.09 -16.45 5.14
N PHE A 53 16.19 -16.24 4.19
CA PHE A 53 14.81 -15.86 4.51
C PHE A 53 13.96 -17.08 4.86
N VAL A 54 13.16 -16.96 5.92
CA VAL A 54 12.15 -17.95 6.29
C VAL A 54 10.88 -17.19 6.68
N ALA A 55 9.78 -17.47 5.98
CA ALA A 55 8.47 -16.91 6.31
C ALA A 55 7.96 -17.46 7.66
N ALA A 56 7.24 -16.62 8.42
CA ALA A 56 6.63 -17.03 9.67
C ALA A 56 5.52 -18.07 9.42
N LYS A 57 5.66 -19.25 10.02
CA LYS A 57 4.64 -20.32 9.92
C LYS A 57 3.36 -19.98 10.69
N ASP A 58 3.50 -19.28 11.81
CA ASP A 58 2.39 -18.88 12.69
C ASP A 58 2.58 -17.40 13.11
N ALA A 59 2.52 -16.53 12.10
CA ALA A 59 2.49 -15.09 12.33
C ALA A 59 1.35 -14.73 13.29
N LYS A 60 1.61 -13.85 14.26
CA LYS A 60 0.62 -13.46 15.28
C LYS A 60 -0.25 -12.26 14.90
N PHE A 61 0.18 -11.52 13.88
CA PHE A 61 -0.51 -10.35 13.35
C PHE A 61 -0.32 -10.27 11.84
N ASP A 62 -1.00 -9.31 11.23
CA ASP A 62 -0.99 -9.08 9.79
C ASP A 62 -0.29 -7.75 9.47
N CYS A 63 0.30 -7.64 8.29
CA CYS A 63 0.80 -6.39 7.74
C CYS A 63 -0.02 -6.03 6.52
N PHE A 64 -0.63 -4.85 6.53
CA PHE A 64 -1.33 -4.31 5.37
C PHE A 64 -0.48 -3.19 4.77
N TYR A 65 0.13 -3.47 3.62
CA TYR A 65 1.11 -2.62 2.97
C TYR A 65 0.51 -1.89 1.77
N VAL A 66 0.63 -0.56 1.75
CA VAL A 66 0.27 0.30 0.62
C VAL A 66 1.55 0.92 0.07
N TYR A 67 1.89 0.50 -1.15
CA TYR A 67 3.16 0.82 -1.79
C TYR A 67 3.19 2.26 -2.34
N PRO A 68 4.37 2.81 -2.69
CA PRO A 68 4.50 4.19 -3.17
C PRO A 68 4.17 4.32 -4.66
N THR A 69 4.30 5.55 -5.19
CA THR A 69 4.32 5.73 -6.64
C THR A 69 5.52 5.03 -7.27
N VAL A 70 5.25 4.04 -8.11
CA VAL A 70 6.25 3.32 -8.90
C VAL A 70 5.86 3.19 -10.37
N SER A 71 4.56 3.20 -10.70
CA SER A 71 4.05 2.93 -12.05
C SER A 71 4.65 3.85 -13.11
N ASN A 72 5.07 3.22 -14.21
CA ASN A 72 5.54 3.90 -15.43
C ASN A 72 4.43 4.07 -16.48
N ASP A 73 3.16 3.83 -16.12
CA ASP A 73 2.05 4.04 -17.04
C ASP A 73 2.03 5.48 -17.56
N THR A 74 1.58 5.63 -18.80
CA THR A 74 1.55 6.93 -19.49
C THR A 74 0.34 7.78 -19.09
N THR A 75 -0.67 7.17 -18.47
CA THR A 75 -1.87 7.84 -17.96
C THR A 75 -1.60 8.53 -16.61
N PRO A 76 -2.43 9.52 -16.20
CA PRO A 76 -2.24 10.21 -14.91
C PRO A 76 -2.33 9.29 -13.68
N ASN A 77 -3.22 8.31 -13.73
CA ASN A 77 -3.35 7.22 -12.76
C ASN A 77 -3.01 5.90 -13.45
N SER A 78 -2.42 4.95 -12.71
CA SER A 78 -2.09 3.63 -13.25
C SER A 78 -3.36 2.82 -13.53
N ASP A 79 -3.21 1.73 -14.28
CA ASP A 79 -4.21 0.68 -14.32
C ASP A 79 -4.07 -0.28 -13.11
N LEU A 80 -4.74 -1.44 -13.18
CA LEU A 80 -4.70 -2.51 -12.17
C LEU A 80 -3.80 -3.69 -12.60
N MET A 81 -3.10 -3.58 -13.71
CA MET A 81 -2.21 -4.61 -14.23
C MET A 81 -0.79 -4.34 -13.75
N PRO A 82 -0.27 -5.15 -12.80
CA PRO A 82 1.02 -4.86 -12.20
C PRO A 82 2.15 -5.04 -13.20
N GLY A 83 2.99 -4.01 -13.33
CA GLY A 83 4.25 -4.06 -14.03
C GLY A 83 5.39 -4.62 -13.17
N PRO A 84 6.60 -4.77 -13.75
CA PRO A 84 7.79 -5.18 -13.01
C PRO A 84 8.10 -4.26 -11.82
N GLU A 85 7.74 -2.99 -11.88
CA GLU A 85 7.98 -1.99 -10.85
C GLU A 85 7.09 -2.19 -9.61
N GLU A 86 5.80 -2.50 -9.78
CA GLU A 86 4.89 -2.85 -8.67
C GLU A 86 5.35 -4.15 -8.00
N LEU A 87 5.69 -5.17 -8.79
CA LEU A 87 6.17 -6.44 -8.26
C LEU A 87 7.50 -6.26 -7.50
N ARG A 88 8.40 -5.44 -8.03
CA ARG A 88 9.72 -5.20 -7.45
C ARG A 88 9.64 -4.39 -6.16
N VAL A 89 8.77 -3.38 -6.08
CA VAL A 89 8.65 -2.58 -4.85
C VAL A 89 8.15 -3.41 -3.67
N ILE A 90 7.24 -4.36 -3.91
CA ILE A 90 6.84 -5.34 -2.91
C ILE A 90 8.05 -6.13 -2.39
N GLN A 91 8.86 -6.67 -3.30
CA GLN A 91 10.01 -7.50 -2.94
C GLN A 91 10.98 -6.75 -2.02
N PHE A 92 11.24 -5.47 -2.32
CA PHE A 92 12.21 -4.66 -1.58
C PHE A 92 11.65 -4.02 -0.31
N GLN A 93 10.38 -3.62 -0.28
CA GLN A 93 9.83 -2.85 0.84
C GLN A 93 8.97 -3.67 1.80
N ALA A 94 8.33 -4.76 1.34
CA ALA A 94 7.28 -5.43 2.10
C ALA A 94 7.52 -6.93 2.33
N ALA A 95 8.04 -7.65 1.34
CA ALA A 95 8.04 -9.11 1.36
C ALA A 95 8.77 -9.71 2.58
N ARG A 96 9.87 -9.09 3.04
CA ARG A 96 10.61 -9.56 4.22
C ARG A 96 9.87 -9.42 5.55
N PHE A 97 8.84 -8.58 5.63
CA PHE A 97 7.93 -8.59 6.79
C PHE A 97 7.20 -9.93 6.93
N GLY A 98 7.15 -10.75 5.87
CA GLY A 98 6.69 -12.14 5.91
C GLY A 98 7.39 -13.02 6.95
N ALA A 99 8.58 -12.63 7.45
CA ALA A 99 9.25 -13.29 8.57
C ALA A 99 8.57 -13.04 9.94
N LYS A 100 7.61 -12.10 10.02
CA LYS A 100 6.95 -11.67 11.27
C LYS A 100 5.42 -11.64 11.18
N CYS A 101 4.86 -11.26 10.03
CA CYS A 101 3.42 -11.10 9.82
C CYS A 101 2.94 -11.74 8.53
N ARG A 102 1.63 -11.94 8.41
CA ARG A 102 1.01 -12.24 7.10
C ARG A 102 0.93 -10.94 6.30
N VAL A 103 1.56 -10.89 5.13
CA VAL A 103 1.62 -9.66 4.32
C VAL A 103 0.46 -9.63 3.32
N PHE A 104 -0.30 -8.54 3.35
CA PHE A 104 -1.35 -8.20 2.40
C PHE A 104 -0.94 -6.89 1.70
N ALA A 105 -0.90 -6.90 0.38
CA ALA A 105 -0.59 -5.71 -0.41
C ALA A 105 -1.54 -5.66 -1.62
N PRO A 106 -2.55 -4.78 -1.61
CA PRO A 106 -3.46 -4.65 -2.74
C PRO A 106 -2.78 -3.95 -3.90
N MET A 107 -3.11 -4.33 -5.13
CA MET A 107 -2.90 -3.47 -6.30
C MET A 107 -3.90 -2.32 -6.22
N TYR A 108 -3.47 -1.08 -6.50
CA TYR A 108 -4.37 0.08 -6.51
C TYR A 108 -3.96 1.07 -7.60
N ARG A 109 -4.90 1.87 -8.10
CA ARG A 109 -4.62 2.86 -9.15
C ARG A 109 -3.96 4.11 -8.58
N GLN A 110 -2.63 4.04 -8.49
CA GLN A 110 -1.73 5.09 -8.01
C GLN A 110 -1.62 6.27 -8.98
N VAL A 111 -1.25 7.45 -8.47
CA VAL A 111 -0.71 8.51 -9.35
C VAL A 111 0.63 8.03 -9.90
N THR A 112 0.82 8.10 -11.23
CA THR A 112 1.99 7.53 -11.93
C THR A 112 3.22 8.43 -11.84
N LEU A 113 4.41 7.87 -12.10
CA LEU A 113 5.63 8.67 -12.24
C LEU A 113 5.54 9.65 -13.41
N THR A 114 4.83 9.29 -14.48
CA THR A 114 4.54 10.19 -15.61
C THR A 114 3.80 11.45 -15.14
N ALA A 115 2.71 11.28 -14.38
CA ALA A 115 1.94 12.40 -13.85
C ALA A 115 2.74 13.27 -12.87
N LEU A 116 3.53 12.65 -11.99
CA LEU A 116 4.38 13.38 -11.05
C LEU A 116 5.44 14.23 -11.78
N ARG A 117 6.08 13.69 -12.83
CA ARG A 117 7.03 14.46 -13.65
C ARG A 117 6.35 15.64 -14.33
N THR A 118 5.14 15.46 -14.87
CA THR A 118 4.36 16.57 -15.45
C THR A 118 4.04 17.64 -14.41
N LEU A 119 3.63 17.26 -13.20
CA LEU A 119 3.39 18.20 -12.09
C LEU A 119 4.66 18.98 -11.72
N MET A 120 5.81 18.30 -11.63
CA MET A 120 7.09 18.94 -11.31
C MET A 120 7.57 19.91 -12.41
N ALA A 121 7.18 19.66 -13.66
CA ALA A 121 7.43 20.57 -14.79
C ALA A 121 6.42 21.74 -14.86
N GLY A 122 5.52 21.87 -13.88
CA GLY A 122 4.49 22.92 -13.84
C GLY A 122 3.23 22.63 -14.65
N GLY A 123 3.07 21.41 -15.17
CA GLY A 123 1.86 20.97 -15.84
C GLY A 123 0.75 20.56 -14.87
N THR A 124 -0.45 20.36 -15.40
CA THR A 124 -1.67 20.03 -14.64
C THR A 124 -2.33 18.74 -15.17
N PRO A 125 -1.69 17.57 -15.00
CA PRO A 125 -2.28 16.31 -15.44
C PRO A 125 -3.60 16.05 -14.69
N ALA A 126 -4.57 15.45 -15.38
CA ALA A 126 -5.87 15.11 -14.82
C ALA A 126 -5.77 13.89 -13.88
N VAL A 127 -5.19 14.09 -12.70
CA VAL A 127 -5.01 13.06 -11.67
C VAL A 127 -6.24 12.98 -10.77
N ASP A 128 -6.80 11.78 -10.60
CA ASP A 128 -7.77 11.49 -9.55
C ASP A 128 -7.05 10.89 -8.33
N ARG A 129 -6.80 11.73 -7.31
CA ARG A 129 -6.15 11.27 -6.06
C ARG A 129 -7.08 10.45 -5.17
N GLU A 130 -8.39 10.67 -5.26
CA GLU A 130 -9.36 9.90 -4.48
C GLU A 130 -9.51 8.48 -5.01
N MET A 131 -9.18 8.22 -6.28
CA MET A 131 -9.17 6.87 -6.86
C MET A 131 -8.30 5.91 -6.03
N ALA A 132 -7.09 6.32 -5.69
CA ALA A 132 -6.19 5.52 -4.87
C ALA A 132 -6.77 5.21 -3.48
N TYR A 133 -7.42 6.20 -2.86
CA TYR A 133 -8.10 6.00 -1.58
C TYR A 133 -9.25 5.01 -1.69
N ARG A 134 -10.13 5.16 -2.69
CA ARG A 134 -11.29 4.27 -2.89
C ARG A 134 -10.85 2.83 -3.11
N ASP A 135 -9.83 2.62 -3.93
CA ASP A 135 -9.25 1.30 -4.19
C ASP A 135 -8.69 0.67 -2.90
N VAL A 136 -7.88 1.41 -2.13
CA VAL A 136 -7.30 0.91 -0.89
C VAL A 136 -8.35 0.67 0.20
N GLU A 137 -9.37 1.52 0.30
CA GLU A 137 -10.50 1.32 1.23
C GLU A 137 -11.30 0.06 0.86
N ALA A 138 -11.56 -0.17 -0.42
CA ALA A 138 -12.21 -1.39 -0.90
C ALA A 138 -11.38 -2.64 -0.59
N ALA A 139 -10.06 -2.60 -0.82
CA ALA A 139 -9.14 -3.68 -0.45
C ALA A 139 -9.12 -3.96 1.05
N TRP A 140 -9.06 -2.90 1.85
CA TRP A 140 -9.08 -2.99 3.31
C TRP A 140 -10.35 -3.67 3.81
N ASN A 141 -11.51 -3.28 3.28
CA ASN A 141 -12.79 -3.86 3.64
C ASN A 141 -12.88 -5.35 3.24
N ASP A 142 -12.39 -5.73 2.05
CA ASP A 142 -12.31 -7.15 1.65
C ASP A 142 -11.40 -7.96 2.58
N TYR A 143 -10.20 -7.45 2.86
CA TYR A 143 -9.26 -8.06 3.78
C TYR A 143 -9.87 -8.29 5.17
N LEU A 144 -10.57 -7.30 5.72
CA LEU A 144 -11.23 -7.44 7.01
C LEU A 144 -12.31 -8.52 6.99
N ALA A 145 -13.11 -8.57 5.92
CA ALA A 145 -14.20 -9.51 5.78
C ALA A 145 -13.73 -10.95 5.56
N ASN A 146 -12.67 -11.15 4.78
CA ASN A 146 -12.30 -12.47 4.26
C ASN A 146 -11.03 -13.05 4.88
N ASP A 147 -10.08 -12.22 5.30
CA ASP A 147 -8.72 -12.69 5.66
C ASP A 147 -8.32 -12.40 7.11
N ASN A 148 -8.67 -11.23 7.65
CA ASN A 148 -8.16 -10.73 8.93
C ASN A 148 -8.62 -11.59 10.12
N LYS A 149 -9.88 -12.02 10.15
CA LYS A 149 -10.46 -12.87 11.21
C LYS A 149 -10.21 -12.31 12.63
N GLY A 150 -10.25 -10.99 12.79
CA GLY A 150 -10.07 -10.30 14.07
C GLY A 150 -8.62 -10.16 14.54
N ARG A 151 -7.64 -10.46 13.69
CA ARG A 151 -6.21 -10.36 14.03
C ARG A 151 -5.77 -8.90 14.11
N GLY A 152 -4.78 -8.64 14.97
CA GLY A 152 -4.11 -7.35 14.97
C GLY A 152 -3.38 -7.10 13.64
N VAL A 153 -3.28 -5.83 13.26
CA VAL A 153 -2.69 -5.42 11.97
C VAL A 153 -1.78 -4.22 12.14
N VAL A 154 -0.62 -4.30 11.49
CA VAL A 154 0.30 -3.18 11.29
C VAL A 154 0.04 -2.61 9.90
N LEU A 155 -0.23 -1.31 9.82
CA LEU A 155 -0.33 -0.60 8.55
C LEU A 155 1.06 -0.13 8.13
N ILE A 156 1.45 -0.36 6.88
CA ILE A 156 2.76 0.05 6.37
C ILE A 156 2.52 0.84 5.09
N GLY A 157 2.94 2.09 5.06
CA GLY A 157 2.86 2.96 3.90
C GLY A 157 4.23 3.49 3.52
N HIS A 158 4.42 3.74 2.22
CA HIS A 158 5.54 4.56 1.76
C HIS A 158 5.05 5.66 0.80
N SER A 159 5.56 6.88 0.98
CA SER A 159 5.27 8.03 0.11
C SER A 159 3.76 8.22 -0.14
N GLN A 160 3.29 8.04 -1.38
CA GLN A 160 1.86 8.08 -1.71
C GLN A 160 1.03 7.12 -0.85
N GLY A 161 1.48 5.88 -0.67
CA GLY A 161 0.79 4.89 0.14
C GLY A 161 0.64 5.31 1.61
N SER A 162 1.61 6.06 2.15
CA SER A 162 1.48 6.68 3.47
C SER A 162 0.39 7.75 3.50
N GLY A 163 0.29 8.58 2.47
CA GLY A 163 -0.80 9.56 2.34
C GLY A 163 -2.17 8.89 2.27
N VAL A 164 -2.28 7.79 1.51
CA VAL A 164 -3.51 7.00 1.42
C VAL A 164 -3.85 6.35 2.76
N LEU A 165 -2.87 5.77 3.45
CA LEU A 165 -3.09 5.18 4.77
C LEU A 165 -3.42 6.22 5.85
N THR A 166 -2.88 7.44 5.77
CA THR A 166 -3.31 8.54 6.65
C THR A 166 -4.81 8.81 6.48
N GLN A 167 -5.31 8.84 5.24
CA GLN A 167 -6.74 8.97 5.00
C GLN A 167 -7.53 7.77 5.50
N LEU A 168 -7.06 6.54 5.23
CA LEU A 168 -7.71 5.31 5.69
C LEU A 168 -7.84 5.28 7.22
N ILE A 169 -6.77 5.65 7.94
CA ILE A 169 -6.80 5.73 9.39
C ILE A 169 -7.85 6.74 9.83
N GLY A 170 -7.80 7.98 9.33
CA GLY A 170 -8.73 9.02 9.77
C GLY A 170 -10.20 8.79 9.39
N ARG A 171 -10.47 8.15 8.25
CA ARG A 171 -11.83 7.99 7.69
C ARG A 171 -12.45 6.63 7.99
N ALA A 172 -11.65 5.55 7.99
CA ALA A 172 -12.13 4.17 8.04
C ALA A 172 -11.79 3.44 9.34
N ILE A 173 -10.82 3.91 10.13
CA ILE A 173 -10.35 3.20 11.32
C ILE A 173 -10.62 3.99 12.60
N GLU A 174 -10.19 5.25 12.64
CA GLU A 174 -10.26 6.11 13.83
C GLU A 174 -11.70 6.29 14.33
N GLY A 175 -11.90 6.06 15.63
CA GLY A 175 -13.20 6.11 16.29
C GLY A 175 -14.12 4.93 15.98
N LYS A 176 -13.70 3.97 15.13
CA LYS A 176 -14.52 2.81 14.74
C LYS A 176 -14.10 1.54 15.49
N PRO A 177 -14.97 0.51 15.58
CA PRO A 177 -14.63 -0.75 16.25
C PRO A 177 -13.33 -1.40 15.74
N VAL A 178 -13.03 -1.23 14.44
CA VAL A 178 -11.82 -1.79 13.82
C VAL A 178 -10.50 -1.18 14.32
N GLN A 179 -10.55 -0.02 14.98
CA GLN A 179 -9.37 0.58 15.60
C GLN A 179 -8.71 -0.34 16.62
N LYS A 180 -9.47 -1.25 17.25
CA LYS A 180 -8.94 -2.22 18.22
C LYS A 180 -7.99 -3.23 17.59
N GLN A 181 -8.05 -3.43 16.28
CA GLN A 181 -7.13 -4.28 15.54
C GLN A 181 -5.84 -3.55 15.15
N LEU A 182 -5.81 -2.21 15.14
CA LEU A 182 -4.62 -1.45 14.76
C LEU A 182 -3.53 -1.61 15.83
N ILE A 183 -2.43 -2.28 15.48
CA ILE A 183 -1.24 -2.42 16.34
C ILE A 183 -0.36 -1.17 16.23
N SER A 184 0.00 -0.79 15.00
CA SER A 184 0.80 0.38 14.69
C SER A 184 0.65 0.79 13.22
N ALA A 185 1.10 2.00 12.88
CA ALA A 185 1.15 2.49 11.51
C ALA A 185 2.54 3.06 11.18
N MET A 186 3.22 2.47 10.21
CA MET A 186 4.50 2.92 9.68
C MET A 186 4.26 3.75 8.41
N LEU A 187 4.04 5.06 8.57
CA LEU A 187 3.68 5.97 7.47
C LEU A 187 4.92 6.70 6.92
N ILE A 188 5.77 5.98 6.21
CA ILE A 188 7.11 6.42 5.82
C ILE A 188 7.04 7.33 4.58
N GLY A 189 7.93 8.32 4.46
CA GLY A 189 8.05 9.13 3.25
C GLY A 189 6.90 10.11 3.00
N SER A 190 6.08 10.39 4.02
CA SER A 190 5.06 11.44 4.04
C SER A 190 5.06 12.13 5.41
N ASN A 191 4.58 13.38 5.46
CA ASN A 191 4.47 14.11 6.72
C ASN A 191 3.25 13.64 7.52
N VAL A 192 3.45 13.34 8.80
CA VAL A 192 2.41 12.97 9.76
C VAL A 192 2.47 13.97 10.92
N PRO A 193 1.88 15.17 10.76
CA PRO A 193 2.04 16.24 11.75
C PRO A 193 1.29 15.93 13.04
N VAL A 194 1.95 16.22 14.17
CA VAL A 194 1.35 16.26 15.50
C VAL A 194 1.22 17.70 16.00
N LEU A 195 0.30 17.93 16.92
CA LEU A 195 0.20 19.20 17.62
C LEU A 195 1.42 19.38 18.53
N GLU A 196 1.88 20.63 18.66
CA GLU A 196 3.00 20.95 19.53
C GLU A 196 2.77 20.45 20.96
N GLY A 197 3.75 19.73 21.49
CA GLY A 197 3.70 19.12 22.83
C GLY A 197 2.73 17.94 22.98
N LYS A 198 2.20 17.37 21.88
CA LYS A 198 1.29 16.22 21.90
C LYS A 198 1.76 15.12 20.94
N ASP A 199 1.31 13.90 21.21
CA ASP A 199 1.53 12.74 20.33
C ASP A 199 0.40 12.55 19.30
N ILE A 200 -0.56 13.47 19.24
CA ILE A 200 -1.72 13.45 18.35
C ILE A 200 -1.75 14.72 17.48
N GLY A 201 -2.42 14.65 16.33
CA GLY A 201 -2.57 15.79 15.43
C GLY A 201 -3.41 15.45 14.21
N VAL A 202 -2.77 14.98 13.14
CA VAL A 202 -3.49 14.49 11.95
C VAL A 202 -4.49 13.37 12.31
N PHE A 203 -4.16 12.57 13.33
CA PHE A 203 -5.08 11.64 14.00
C PHE A 203 -5.51 12.21 15.34
N LYS A 204 -6.79 12.05 15.69
CA LYS A 204 -7.40 12.58 16.92
C LYS A 204 -7.18 11.67 18.12
N THR A 205 -7.07 10.36 17.89
CA THR A 205 -7.06 9.32 18.93
C THR A 205 -5.95 8.28 18.75
N VAL A 206 -5.31 8.23 17.57
CA VAL A 206 -4.15 7.36 17.32
C VAL A 206 -2.88 8.18 17.59
N PRO A 207 -2.16 7.93 18.71
CA PRO A 207 -0.95 8.67 19.03
C PRO A 207 0.27 8.14 18.26
N MET A 208 1.34 8.92 18.23
CA MET A 208 2.67 8.45 17.84
C MET A 208 3.13 7.29 18.73
N CYS A 209 3.87 6.34 18.13
CA CYS A 209 4.56 5.30 18.88
C CYS A 209 5.71 5.92 19.71
N ARG A 210 5.89 5.43 20.94
CA ARG A 210 7.00 5.79 21.84
C ARG A 210 7.93 4.60 22.04
#